data_AF-A0A1F9P4I1-F1
#
_entry.id   AF-A0A1F9P4I1-F1
#
_cell.length_a   1.000
_cell.length_b   1.000
_cell.length_c   1.000
_cell.angle_alpha   90.00
_cell.angle_beta   90.00
_cell.angle_gamma   90.00
#
_symmetry.space_group_name_H-M   'P 1'
#
loop_
_entity.id
_entity.type
_entity.pdbx_description
1 polymer ?
#
loop_
_entity_poly.entity_id
_entity_poly.type
_entity_poly.pdbx_seq_one_letter_code
_entity_poly.pdbx_strand_id
1 'polypeptide(L)'
;MDQKFQECFDNVKDSVNAALGHYQIWFTLQGKGKAIDEYLDDMNDRRYVDFFRAANIAHYKLMFIETGCIFDTDDRTDRFRRLKKFMDENGLSGLSDKFRDRLKPYKTLVSNILTVRSKLIAHKESGVEPSGLYKKHGIKPDDIKELLVTLAELMEELESQLNNGASWSTVGPTEKWENATYGLLEVLRKGRNS
;
A
#
# COMPACT_ATOMS: atom_id res chain seq x y z
N MET A 1 -12.24 -1.75 25.61
CA MET A 1 -12.23 -2.14 24.19
C MET A 1 -11.91 -3.62 24.10
N ASP A 2 -12.58 -4.37 23.22
CA ASP A 2 -12.28 -5.78 22.99
C ASP A 2 -10.83 -5.93 22.46
N GLN A 3 -9.99 -6.67 23.19
CA GLN A 3 -8.60 -6.93 22.81
C GLN A 3 -8.52 -7.56 21.40
N LYS A 4 -9.47 -8.41 21.02
CA LYS A 4 -9.49 -9.03 19.70
C LYS A 4 -9.80 -8.04 18.58
N PHE A 5 -10.57 -7.00 18.89
CA PHE A 5 -10.85 -5.93 17.93
C PHE A 5 -9.59 -5.09 17.71
N GLN A 6 -8.91 -4.70 18.79
CA GLN A 6 -7.65 -3.96 18.70
C GLN A 6 -6.59 -4.74 17.90
N GLU A 7 -6.40 -6.02 18.20
CA GLU A 7 -5.47 -6.88 17.45
C GLU A 7 -5.85 -7.00 15.97
N CYS A 8 -7.15 -7.10 15.66
CA CYS A 8 -7.63 -7.12 14.27
C CYS A 8 -7.37 -5.80 13.55
N PHE A 9 -7.61 -4.68 14.23
CA PHE A 9 -7.33 -3.34 13.74
C PHE A 9 -5.84 -3.16 13.44
N ASP A 10 -4.96 -3.48 14.40
CA ASP A 10 -3.51 -3.33 14.23
C ASP A 10 -2.98 -4.19 13.07
N ASN A 11 -3.47 -5.42 12.92
CA ASN A 11 -3.11 -6.27 11.79
C ASN A 11 -3.52 -5.72 10.42
N VAL A 12 -4.69 -5.08 10.32
CA VAL A 12 -5.14 -4.46 9.07
C VAL A 12 -4.38 -3.17 8.81
N LYS A 13 -4.16 -2.38 9.87
CA LYS A 13 -3.40 -1.14 9.85
C LYS A 13 -1.98 -1.35 9.33
N ASP A 14 -1.29 -2.38 9.81
CA ASP A 14 0.07 -2.70 9.38
C ASP A 14 0.13 -3.00 7.89
N SER A 15 -0.81 -3.81 7.37
CA SER A 15 -0.88 -4.07 5.92
C SER A 15 -1.27 -2.84 5.10
N VAL A 16 -2.16 -1.98 5.59
CA VAL A 16 -2.50 -0.70 4.93
C VAL A 16 -1.27 0.20 4.83
N ASN A 17 -0.55 0.39 5.94
CA ASN A 17 0.67 1.19 5.98
C ASN A 17 1.76 0.61 5.09
N ALA A 18 1.95 -0.71 5.11
CA ALA A 18 2.95 -1.37 4.28
C ALA A 18 2.61 -1.27 2.79
N ALA A 19 1.34 -1.51 2.40
CA ALA A 19 0.89 -1.37 1.02
C ALA A 19 1.09 0.06 0.50
N LEU A 20 0.65 1.06 1.27
CA LEU A 20 0.77 2.47 0.89
C LEU A 20 2.22 2.94 0.86
N GLY A 21 3.04 2.54 1.83
CA GLY A 21 4.46 2.86 1.85
C GLY A 21 5.21 2.27 0.65
N HIS A 22 4.96 0.99 0.33
CA HIS A 22 5.56 0.36 -0.84
C HIS A 22 5.10 0.99 -2.16
N TYR A 23 3.81 1.36 -2.26
CA TYR A 23 3.31 2.12 -3.40
C TYR A 23 4.03 3.46 -3.54
N GLN A 24 4.10 4.26 -2.46
CA GLN A 24 4.73 5.58 -2.48
C GLN A 24 6.20 5.49 -2.87
N ILE A 25 6.96 4.56 -2.29
CA ILE A 25 8.38 4.39 -2.64
C ILE A 25 8.53 4.00 -4.11
N TRP A 26 7.81 2.96 -4.56
CA TRP A 26 7.89 2.50 -5.95
C TRP A 26 7.50 3.60 -6.94
N PHE A 27 6.37 4.28 -6.70
CA PHE A 27 5.89 5.33 -7.59
C PHE A 27 6.80 6.57 -7.56
N THR A 28 7.40 6.89 -6.42
CA THR A 28 8.41 7.97 -6.36
C THR A 28 9.62 7.64 -7.23
N LEU A 29 10.11 6.39 -7.17
CA LEU A 29 11.30 5.97 -7.90
C LEU A 29 11.07 5.75 -9.41
N GLN A 30 9.85 5.42 -9.84
CA GLN A 30 9.56 4.96 -11.21
C GLN A 30 8.44 5.71 -11.92
N GLY A 31 7.65 6.50 -11.19
CA GLY A 31 6.53 7.26 -11.74
C GLY A 31 7.00 8.35 -12.69
N LYS A 32 6.24 8.56 -13.77
CA LYS A 32 6.47 9.71 -14.68
C LYS A 32 6.25 11.01 -13.90
N GLY A 33 7.16 11.99 -14.04
CA GLY A 33 7.09 13.24 -13.30
C GLY A 33 7.54 13.12 -11.83
N LYS A 34 8.24 12.03 -11.48
CA LYS A 34 8.77 11.79 -10.12
C LYS A 34 10.30 11.72 -10.15
N ALA A 35 10.91 11.02 -9.20
CA ALA A 35 12.35 11.04 -9.00
C ALA A 35 13.15 10.51 -10.20
N ILE A 36 12.57 9.62 -11.02
CA ILE A 36 13.26 9.08 -12.20
C ILE A 36 13.70 10.17 -13.18
N ASP A 37 12.98 11.29 -13.27
CA ASP A 37 13.28 12.36 -14.22
C ASP A 37 14.51 13.19 -13.79
N GLU A 38 14.84 13.20 -12.50
CA GLU A 38 15.87 14.07 -11.92
C GLU A 38 17.04 13.30 -11.27
N TYR A 39 16.77 12.13 -10.69
CA TYR A 39 17.71 11.34 -9.88
C TYR A 39 18.17 10.05 -10.58
N LEU A 40 17.88 9.86 -11.88
CA LEU A 40 18.26 8.65 -12.61
C LEU A 40 19.76 8.35 -12.49
N ASP A 41 20.59 9.37 -12.65
CA ASP A 41 22.03 9.24 -12.57
C ASP A 41 22.50 8.89 -11.16
N ASP A 42 21.85 9.44 -10.13
CA ASP A 42 22.15 9.16 -8.73
C ASP A 42 21.78 7.70 -8.37
N MET A 43 20.64 7.23 -8.86
CA MET A 43 20.19 5.84 -8.69
C MET A 43 21.04 4.85 -9.49
N ASN A 44 21.64 5.26 -10.61
CA ASN A 44 22.51 4.43 -11.44
C ASN A 44 23.99 4.49 -11.03
N ASP A 45 24.33 5.17 -9.93
CA ASP A 45 25.67 5.13 -9.39
C ASP A 45 26.07 3.69 -9.04
N ARG A 46 27.26 3.25 -9.47
CA ARG A 46 27.77 1.89 -9.23
C ARG A 46 27.78 1.47 -7.74
N ARG A 47 27.77 2.43 -6.81
CA ARG A 47 27.70 2.18 -5.36
C ARG A 47 26.32 1.69 -4.92
N TYR A 48 25.25 2.04 -5.64
CA TYR A 48 23.86 1.87 -5.19
C TYR A 48 22.93 1.25 -6.24
N VAL A 49 23.35 1.13 -7.51
CA VAL A 49 22.49 0.68 -8.62
C VAL A 49 21.81 -0.66 -8.38
N ASP A 50 22.51 -1.63 -7.78
CA ASP A 50 21.95 -2.94 -7.50
C ASP A 50 20.92 -2.90 -6.37
N PHE A 51 21.08 -1.99 -5.40
CA PHE A 51 20.06 -1.73 -4.39
C PHE A 51 18.78 -1.19 -5.04
N PHE A 52 18.87 -0.15 -5.88
CA PHE A 52 17.68 0.43 -6.54
C PHE A 52 16.99 -0.57 -7.48
N ARG A 53 17.75 -1.38 -8.22
CA ARG A 53 17.19 -2.47 -9.04
C ARG A 53 16.40 -3.47 -8.20
N ALA A 54 16.97 -3.93 -7.08
CA ALA A 54 16.29 -4.86 -6.19
C ALA A 54 15.08 -4.21 -5.50
N ALA A 55 15.23 -3.00 -4.97
CA ALA A 55 14.20 -2.25 -4.26
C ALA A 55 12.98 -1.96 -5.14
N ASN A 56 13.19 -1.53 -6.38
CA ASN A 56 12.10 -1.26 -7.33
C ASN A 56 11.23 -2.51 -7.55
N ILE A 57 11.85 -3.68 -7.77
CA ILE A 57 11.14 -4.94 -7.95
C ILE A 57 10.44 -5.37 -6.65
N ALA A 58 11.11 -5.20 -5.51
CA ALA A 58 10.59 -5.59 -4.21
C ALA A 58 9.35 -4.77 -3.83
N HIS A 59 9.44 -3.43 -3.87
CA HIS A 59 8.34 -2.54 -3.53
C HIS A 59 7.14 -2.72 -4.45
N TYR A 60 7.39 -2.91 -5.74
CA TYR A 60 6.35 -3.28 -6.70
C TYR A 60 5.58 -4.54 -6.26
N LYS A 61 6.29 -5.62 -5.88
CA LYS A 61 5.64 -6.88 -5.48
C LYS A 61 4.95 -6.76 -4.13
N LEU A 62 5.62 -6.14 -3.16
CA LEU A 62 5.16 -6.06 -1.78
C LEU A 62 3.87 -5.24 -1.65
N MET A 63 3.67 -4.19 -2.45
CA MET A 63 2.37 -3.49 -2.40
C MET A 63 1.18 -4.38 -2.78
N PHE A 64 1.33 -5.30 -3.75
CA PHE A 64 0.26 -6.25 -4.09
C PHE A 64 0.09 -7.35 -3.03
N ILE A 65 1.18 -7.77 -2.39
CA ILE A 65 1.15 -8.71 -1.27
C ILE A 65 0.30 -8.12 -0.15
N GLU A 66 0.69 -6.94 0.31
CA GLU A 66 0.05 -6.29 1.45
C GLU A 66 -1.37 -5.86 1.15
N THR A 67 -1.65 -5.37 -0.07
CA THR A 67 -3.03 -5.12 -0.51
C THR A 67 -3.85 -6.43 -0.49
N GLY A 68 -3.24 -7.53 -0.90
CA GLY A 68 -3.87 -8.84 -0.80
C GLY A 68 -4.13 -9.29 0.64
N CYS A 69 -3.21 -9.03 1.57
CA CYS A 69 -3.40 -9.32 2.99
C CYS A 69 -4.58 -8.56 3.62
N ILE A 70 -4.91 -7.37 3.10
CA ILE A 70 -6.09 -6.61 3.52
C ILE A 70 -7.36 -7.31 3.04
N PHE A 71 -7.43 -7.66 1.76
CA PHE A 71 -8.67 -8.11 1.10
C PHE A 71 -8.79 -9.62 0.90
N ASP A 72 -7.88 -10.41 1.46
CA ASP A 72 -7.89 -11.85 1.22
C ASP A 72 -9.20 -12.48 1.71
N THR A 73 -9.80 -13.31 0.88
CA THR A 73 -11.10 -13.94 1.16
C THR A 73 -10.96 -15.37 1.67
N ASP A 74 -9.74 -15.84 1.92
CA ASP A 74 -9.53 -17.13 2.59
C ASP A 74 -10.12 -17.04 4.00
N ASP A 75 -10.97 -17.99 4.37
CA ASP A 75 -11.65 -18.04 5.68
C ASP A 75 -10.66 -18.04 6.86
N ARG A 76 -9.37 -18.31 6.62
CA ARG A 76 -8.27 -18.20 7.60
C ARG A 76 -7.73 -16.78 7.79
N THR A 77 -7.89 -15.89 6.82
CA THR A 77 -7.23 -14.57 6.76
C THR A 77 -8.13 -13.42 6.33
N ASP A 78 -9.46 -13.58 6.32
CA ASP A 78 -10.42 -12.52 6.00
C ASP A 78 -10.51 -11.44 7.09
N ARG A 79 -9.40 -10.70 7.21
CA ARG A 79 -9.13 -9.67 8.20
C ARG A 79 -10.06 -8.49 8.01
N PHE A 80 -10.40 -8.15 6.77
CA PHE A 80 -11.25 -7.00 6.50
C PHE A 80 -12.75 -7.28 6.73
N ARG A 81 -13.28 -8.47 6.39
CA ARG A 81 -14.64 -8.85 6.82
C ARG A 81 -14.72 -8.93 8.34
N ARG A 82 -13.68 -9.48 8.98
CA ARG A 82 -13.61 -9.60 10.44
C ARG A 82 -13.54 -8.23 11.11
N LEU A 83 -12.79 -7.28 10.56
CA LEU A 83 -12.73 -5.91 11.07
C LEU A 83 -14.11 -5.26 11.04
N LYS A 84 -14.83 -5.33 9.91
CA LYS A 84 -16.20 -4.81 9.79
C LYS A 84 -17.16 -5.47 10.78
N LYS A 85 -17.05 -6.78 10.95
CA LYS A 85 -17.86 -7.51 11.94
C LYS A 85 -17.60 -7.00 13.36
N PHE A 86 -16.33 -6.80 13.73
CA PHE A 86 -16.00 -6.24 15.04
C PHE A 86 -16.49 -4.80 15.19
N MET A 87 -16.45 -3.98 14.14
CA MET A 87 -17.03 -2.63 14.17
C MET A 87 -18.53 -2.71 14.47
N ASP A 88 -19.27 -3.58 13.79
CA ASP A 88 -20.71 -3.77 14.01
C ASP A 88 -21.01 -4.23 15.45
N GLU A 89 -20.25 -5.20 15.95
CA GLU A 89 -20.38 -5.75 17.32
C GLU A 89 -20.04 -4.72 18.42
N ASN A 90 -19.24 -3.70 18.11
CA ASN A 90 -18.84 -2.64 19.03
C ASN A 90 -19.62 -1.33 18.80
N GLY A 91 -20.75 -1.36 18.09
CA GLY A 91 -21.62 -0.19 17.90
C GLY A 91 -21.11 0.84 16.88
N LEU A 92 -20.11 0.48 16.07
CA LEU A 92 -19.52 1.31 15.02
C LEU A 92 -20.08 0.98 13.62
N SER A 93 -21.34 0.54 13.54
CA SER A 93 -22.00 0.13 12.28
C SER A 93 -22.04 1.23 11.24
N GLY A 94 -22.22 2.49 11.64
CA GLY A 94 -22.17 3.64 10.72
C GLY A 94 -20.80 3.78 10.03
N LEU A 95 -19.71 3.52 10.75
CA LEU A 95 -18.37 3.52 10.17
C LEU A 95 -18.16 2.27 9.29
N SER A 96 -18.66 1.11 9.71
CA SER A 96 -18.63 -0.14 8.92
C SER A 96 -19.31 0.04 7.55
N ASP A 97 -20.45 0.72 7.51
CA ASP A 97 -21.16 1.06 6.27
C ASP A 97 -20.39 2.08 5.43
N LYS A 98 -19.77 3.09 6.07
CA LYS A 98 -18.89 4.03 5.36
C LYS A 98 -17.72 3.32 4.66
N PHE A 99 -17.08 2.36 5.31
CA PHE A 99 -16.05 1.52 4.68
C PHE A 99 -16.60 0.75 3.48
N ARG A 100 -17.79 0.15 3.62
CA ARG A 100 -18.46 -0.59 2.54
C ARG A 100 -18.71 0.30 1.33
N ASP A 101 -19.26 1.49 1.54
CA ASP A 101 -19.66 2.40 0.47
C ASP A 101 -18.46 3.04 -0.21
N ARG A 102 -17.47 3.51 0.56
CA ARG A 102 -16.26 4.12 0.00
C ARG A 102 -15.36 3.13 -0.73
N LEU A 103 -15.37 1.85 -0.37
CA LEU A 103 -14.56 0.83 -1.04
C LEU A 103 -15.28 0.11 -2.18
N LYS A 104 -16.61 0.25 -2.29
CA LYS A 104 -17.41 -0.34 -3.38
C LYS A 104 -16.89 -0.02 -4.79
N PRO A 105 -16.47 1.22 -5.12
CA PRO A 105 -15.94 1.54 -6.45
C PRO A 105 -14.70 0.74 -6.83
N TYR A 106 -13.88 0.34 -5.86
CA TYR A 106 -12.60 -0.35 -6.11
C TYR A 106 -12.72 -1.88 -6.22
N LYS A 107 -13.93 -2.45 -6.18
CA LYS A 107 -14.14 -3.91 -6.18
C LYS A 107 -13.41 -4.62 -7.34
N THR A 108 -13.52 -4.08 -8.55
CA THR A 108 -12.85 -4.65 -9.74
C THR A 108 -11.33 -4.52 -9.64
N LEU A 109 -10.84 -3.37 -9.17
CA LEU A 109 -9.40 -3.14 -8.96
C LEU A 109 -8.82 -4.15 -7.95
N VAL A 110 -9.47 -4.32 -6.80
CA VAL A 110 -9.06 -5.29 -5.78
C VAL A 110 -9.02 -6.72 -6.34
N SER A 111 -10.04 -7.12 -7.11
CA SER A 111 -10.07 -8.44 -7.76
C SER A 111 -8.90 -8.63 -8.73
N ASN A 112 -8.56 -7.60 -9.50
CA ASN A 112 -7.40 -7.63 -10.40
C ASN A 112 -6.08 -7.69 -9.62
N ILE A 113 -5.93 -6.94 -8.52
CA ILE A 113 -4.77 -6.98 -7.64
C ILE A 113 -4.57 -8.38 -7.05
N LEU A 114 -5.63 -9.02 -6.55
CA LEU A 114 -5.57 -10.38 -6.01
C LEU A 114 -5.17 -11.39 -7.08
N THR A 115 -5.66 -11.22 -8.32
CA THR A 115 -5.26 -12.05 -9.47
C THR A 115 -3.79 -11.87 -9.82
N VAL A 116 -3.31 -10.62 -9.86
CA VAL A 116 -1.90 -10.28 -10.13
C VAL A 116 -1.00 -10.85 -9.05
N ARG A 117 -1.37 -10.71 -7.76
CA ARG A 117 -0.67 -11.31 -6.62
C ARG A 117 -0.51 -12.83 -6.78
N SER A 118 -1.62 -13.53 -7.07
CA SER A 118 -1.61 -14.98 -7.27
C SER A 118 -0.64 -15.38 -8.38
N LYS A 119 -0.65 -14.70 -9.52
CA LYS A 119 0.23 -15.00 -10.67
C LYS A 119 1.70 -14.62 -10.44
N LEU A 120 1.96 -13.45 -9.86
CA LEU A 120 3.32 -12.93 -9.62
C LEU A 120 4.10 -13.74 -8.59
N ILE A 121 3.40 -14.29 -7.58
CA ILE A 121 4.05 -14.83 -6.38
C ILE A 121 3.98 -16.35 -6.35
N ALA A 122 2.83 -16.94 -6.70
CA ALA A 122 2.65 -18.39 -6.60
C ALA A 122 3.20 -19.14 -7.82
N HIS A 123 3.21 -18.54 -9.01
CA HIS A 123 3.53 -19.27 -10.24
C HIS A 123 4.82 -18.86 -10.94
N LYS A 124 5.49 -17.76 -10.52
CA LYS A 124 6.68 -17.19 -11.19
C LYS A 124 6.60 -17.40 -12.71
N GLU A 125 5.45 -17.09 -13.32
CA GLU A 125 5.23 -17.41 -14.74
C GLU A 125 6.38 -16.79 -15.55
N SER A 126 7.16 -17.68 -16.17
CA SER A 126 8.38 -17.32 -16.90
C SER A 126 8.02 -16.28 -17.97
N GLY A 127 8.59 -15.08 -17.87
CA GLY A 127 8.49 -14.05 -18.91
C GLY A 127 7.44 -12.96 -18.73
N VAL A 128 6.80 -12.84 -17.55
CA VAL A 128 5.85 -11.73 -17.32
C VAL A 128 6.56 -10.50 -16.76
N GLU A 129 6.76 -9.49 -17.60
CA GLU A 129 7.26 -8.18 -17.19
C GLU A 129 6.23 -7.44 -16.31
N PRO A 130 6.62 -6.83 -15.18
CA PRO A 130 5.72 -6.05 -14.30
C PRO A 130 4.87 -5.01 -15.04
N SER A 131 5.45 -4.31 -16.02
CA SER A 131 4.75 -3.32 -16.84
C SER A 131 3.66 -3.96 -17.74
N GLY A 132 3.86 -5.21 -18.16
CA GLY A 132 2.91 -6.00 -18.94
C GLY A 132 1.69 -6.47 -18.12
N LEU A 133 1.85 -6.69 -16.82
CA LEU A 133 0.74 -7.07 -15.93
C LEU A 133 -0.25 -5.93 -15.70
N TYR A 134 0.24 -4.70 -15.50
CA TYR A 134 -0.60 -3.52 -15.41
C TYR A 134 -1.45 -3.33 -16.66
N LYS A 135 -0.81 -3.35 -17.84
CA LYS A 135 -1.50 -3.19 -19.11
C LYS A 135 -2.51 -4.31 -19.37
N LYS A 136 -2.15 -5.56 -19.05
CA LYS A 136 -3.01 -6.73 -19.24
C LYS A 136 -4.25 -6.71 -18.34
N HIS A 137 -4.12 -6.20 -17.11
CA HIS A 137 -5.23 -6.13 -16.14
C HIS A 137 -5.85 -4.73 -16.02
N GLY A 138 -5.45 -3.77 -16.86
CA GLY A 138 -5.96 -2.40 -16.86
C GLY A 138 -5.73 -1.63 -15.55
N ILE A 139 -4.78 -2.07 -14.73
CA ILE A 139 -4.50 -1.46 -13.42
C ILE A 139 -3.67 -0.20 -13.66
N LYS A 140 -4.15 0.97 -13.22
CA LYS A 140 -3.39 2.21 -13.23
C LYS A 140 -2.79 2.49 -11.86
N PRO A 141 -1.56 3.04 -11.77
CA PRO A 141 -0.97 3.46 -10.50
C PRO A 141 -1.86 4.43 -9.71
N ASP A 142 -2.50 5.39 -10.38
CA ASP A 142 -3.37 6.36 -9.73
C ASP A 142 -4.59 5.69 -9.06
N ASP A 143 -5.19 4.69 -9.72
CA ASP A 143 -6.30 3.92 -9.13
C ASP A 143 -5.84 3.16 -7.86
N ILE A 144 -4.61 2.66 -7.83
CA ILE A 144 -4.01 2.06 -6.63
C ILE A 144 -3.79 3.11 -5.54
N LYS A 145 -3.27 4.30 -5.89
CA LYS A 145 -3.10 5.41 -4.94
C LYS A 145 -4.43 5.74 -4.29
N GLU A 146 -5.48 5.95 -5.09
CA GLU A 146 -6.82 6.32 -4.61
C GLU A 146 -7.39 5.26 -3.67
N LEU A 147 -7.26 3.97 -4.00
CA LEU A 147 -7.66 2.87 -3.11
C LEU A 147 -6.91 2.90 -1.78
N LEU A 148 -5.58 2.97 -1.81
CA LEU A 148 -4.74 2.87 -0.61
C LEU A 148 -4.87 4.10 0.28
N VAL A 149 -5.00 5.29 -0.29
CA VAL A 149 -5.29 6.53 0.45
C VAL A 149 -6.69 6.47 1.05
N THR A 150 -7.70 6.03 0.29
CA THR A 150 -9.06 5.84 0.82
C THR A 150 -9.07 4.87 2.01
N LEU A 151 -8.33 3.76 1.92
CA LEU A 151 -8.17 2.82 3.03
C LEU A 151 -7.49 3.45 4.24
N ALA A 152 -6.41 4.20 4.02
CA ALA A 152 -5.67 4.88 5.09
C ALA A 152 -6.54 5.91 5.82
N GLU A 153 -7.31 6.73 5.09
CA GLU A 153 -8.27 7.70 5.67
C GLU A 153 -9.34 7.00 6.51
N LEU A 154 -9.92 5.91 6.01
CA LEU A 154 -10.94 5.14 6.73
C LEU A 154 -10.35 4.50 8.00
N MET A 155 -9.13 3.98 7.93
CA MET A 155 -8.44 3.39 9.07
C MET A 155 -8.00 4.43 10.11
N GLU A 156 -7.60 5.63 9.68
CA GLU A 156 -7.34 6.77 10.57
C GLU A 156 -8.61 7.18 11.33
N GLU A 157 -9.76 7.26 10.65
CA GLU A 157 -11.04 7.55 11.29
C GLU A 157 -11.41 6.47 12.32
N LEU A 158 -11.20 5.19 11.98
CA LEU A 158 -11.38 4.10 12.93
C LEU A 158 -10.41 4.21 14.11
N GLU A 159 -9.13 4.50 13.88
CA GLU A 159 -8.14 4.70 14.94
C GLU A 159 -8.56 5.82 15.90
N SER A 160 -9.06 6.93 15.35
CA SER A 160 -9.56 8.04 16.16
C SER A 160 -10.73 7.62 17.03
N GLN A 161 -11.70 6.86 16.49
CA GLN A 161 -12.81 6.31 17.29
C GLN A 161 -12.33 5.37 18.39
N LEU A 162 -11.34 4.51 18.09
CA LEU A 162 -10.75 3.59 19.06
C LEU A 162 -10.01 4.35 20.18
N ASN A 163 -9.34 5.45 19.85
CA ASN A 163 -8.55 6.25 20.79
C ASN A 163 -9.32 7.45 21.38
N ASN A 164 -10.66 7.35 21.48
CA ASN A 164 -11.52 8.39 22.06
C ASN A 164 -11.37 9.79 21.41
N GLY A 165 -11.25 9.84 20.09
CA GLY A 165 -11.13 11.07 19.32
C GLY A 165 -9.72 11.66 19.31
N ALA A 166 -8.68 10.85 19.51
CA ALA A 166 -7.30 11.30 19.42
C ALA A 166 -7.02 11.97 18.06
N SER A 167 -6.21 13.04 18.09
CA SER A 167 -5.79 13.80 16.90
C SER A 167 -4.52 13.25 16.24
N TRP A 168 -3.99 12.14 16.76
CA TRP A 168 -2.81 11.46 16.21
C TRP A 168 -3.25 10.14 15.59
N SER A 169 -2.58 9.77 14.49
CA SER A 169 -2.79 8.49 13.82
C SER A 169 -1.46 7.84 13.51
N THR A 170 -1.40 6.52 13.68
CA THR A 170 -0.28 5.71 13.20
C THR A 170 -0.50 5.22 11.77
N VAL A 171 -1.70 5.43 11.22
CA VAL A 171 -2.00 5.25 9.80
C VAL A 171 -1.41 6.43 9.01
N GLY A 172 -0.77 6.16 7.87
CA GLY A 172 -0.09 7.19 7.08
C GLY A 172 -0.80 7.55 5.79
N PRO A 173 -1.95 8.25 5.77
CA PRO A 173 -2.57 8.71 4.51
C PRO A 173 -1.72 9.79 3.80
N THR A 174 -0.74 10.36 4.49
CA THR A 174 0.16 11.40 3.99
C THR A 174 1.27 10.85 3.09
N GLU A 175 1.98 11.74 2.40
CA GLU A 175 3.10 11.42 1.49
C GLU A 175 4.42 11.15 2.25
N LYS A 176 4.36 10.61 3.47
CA LYS A 176 5.54 10.49 4.35
C LYS A 176 6.64 9.59 3.77
N TRP A 177 6.29 8.53 3.08
CA TRP A 177 7.28 7.61 2.48
C TRP A 177 7.84 8.18 1.17
N GLU A 178 7.03 8.90 0.40
CA GLU A 178 7.50 9.67 -0.76
C GLU A 178 8.53 10.73 -0.33
N ASN A 179 8.20 11.55 0.68
CA ASN A 179 9.11 12.57 1.22
C ASN A 179 10.42 11.96 1.76
N ALA A 180 10.32 10.84 2.48
CA ALA A 180 11.51 10.12 2.97
C ALA A 180 12.37 9.59 1.81
N THR A 181 11.74 9.12 0.73
CA THR A 181 12.44 8.64 -0.47
C THR A 181 13.20 9.76 -1.15
N TYR A 182 12.57 10.94 -1.35
CA TYR A 182 13.27 12.11 -1.88
C TYR A 182 14.42 12.57 -0.98
N GLY A 183 14.20 12.61 0.34
CA GLY A 183 15.26 12.95 1.29
C GLY A 183 16.47 12.03 1.20
N LEU A 184 16.25 10.72 1.02
CA LEU A 184 17.34 9.76 0.79
C LEU A 184 18.08 10.06 -0.52
N LEU A 185 17.36 10.29 -1.62
CA LEU A 185 17.95 10.59 -2.91
C LEU A 185 18.76 11.89 -2.90
N GLU A 186 18.30 12.91 -2.19
CA GLU A 186 19.04 14.17 -2.02
C GLU A 186 20.37 13.95 -1.29
N VAL A 187 20.39 13.12 -0.24
CA VAL A 187 21.61 12.75 0.47
C VAL A 187 22.59 12.01 -0.44
N LEU A 188 22.09 11.05 -1.23
CA LEU A 188 22.93 10.29 -2.17
C LEU A 188 23.54 11.19 -3.25
N ARG A 189 22.76 12.12 -3.79
CA ARG A 189 23.24 13.12 -4.77
C ARG A 189 24.35 13.99 -4.19
N LYS A 190 24.16 14.49 -2.96
CA LYS A 190 25.20 15.28 -2.27
C LYS A 190 26.49 14.47 -2.09
N GLY A 191 26.38 13.21 -1.68
CA GLY A 191 27.52 12.30 -1.51
C GLY A 191 28.17 11.79 -2.80
N ARG A 192 27.59 12.09 -3.97
CA ARG A 192 28.22 11.87 -5.28
C ARG A 192 29.07 13.07 -5.72
N ASN A 193 28.69 14.27 -5.31
CA ASN A 193 29.37 15.51 -5.68
C ASN A 193 30.50 15.91 -4.72
N SER A 194 30.66 15.16 -3.62
CA SER A 194 31.75 15.28 -2.63
C SER A 194 32.88 14.30 -2.94
#